data_AF-A0A9D7M680-F1
#
_entry.id   AF-A0A9D7M680-F1
#
_cell.length_a   1.000
_cell.length_b   1.000
_cell.length_c   1.000
_cell.angle_alpha   90.00
_cell.angle_beta   90.00
_cell.angle_gamma   90.00
#
_symmetry.space_group_name_H-M   'P 1'
#
loop_
_entity.id
_entity.type
_entity.pdbx_description
1 polymer ?
#
loop_
_entity_poly.entity_id
_entity_poly.type
_entity_poly.pdbx_seq_one_letter_code
_entity_poly.pdbx_strand_id
1 'polypeptide(L)'
;MEDKSGNLWIGTFDGISCYKDGKFTNYAEDQGLKGSWFSSIVEDNSGNIWFATNGNGLYCYNGKTFRNITESQGLVGNTIHKILKVKNGNLWIGTSKGVSYYDGESFTNYTTAQGLLVILLVVSLKIEKAIFG
;
A
#
# COMPACT_ATOMS: atom_id res chain seq x y z
N MET A 1 -2.06 -6.88 -10.51
CA MET A 1 -1.23 -5.70 -10.80
C MET A 1 -0.01 -6.19 -11.53
N GLU A 2 0.30 -5.68 -12.71
CA GLU A 2 1.54 -6.01 -13.43
C GLU A 2 2.61 -4.98 -13.06
N ASP A 3 3.77 -5.44 -12.59
CA ASP A 3 4.89 -4.56 -12.23
C ASP A 3 5.70 -4.15 -13.48
N LYS A 4 6.63 -3.21 -13.33
CA LYS A 4 7.52 -2.72 -14.42
C LYS A 4 8.38 -3.81 -15.05
N SER A 5 8.57 -4.94 -14.36
CA SER A 5 9.34 -6.08 -14.86
C SER A 5 8.45 -7.11 -15.58
N GLY A 6 7.14 -6.86 -15.69
CA GLY A 6 6.17 -7.75 -16.32
C GLY A 6 5.68 -8.89 -15.42
N ASN A 7 5.97 -8.86 -14.11
CA ASN A 7 5.43 -9.87 -13.20
C ASN A 7 4.00 -9.49 -12.79
N LEU A 8 3.10 -10.48 -12.77
CA LEU A 8 1.73 -10.29 -12.35
C LEU A 8 1.56 -10.65 -10.87
N TRP A 9 1.26 -9.65 -10.05
CA TRP A 9 0.96 -9.78 -8.64
C TRP A 9 -0.55 -9.85 -8.39
N ILE A 10 -0.95 -10.86 -7.61
CA ILE A 10 -2.33 -11.18 -7.28
C ILE A 10 -2.44 -11.30 -5.77
N GLY A 11 -3.33 -10.50 -5.17
CA GLY A 11 -3.70 -10.62 -3.78
C GLY A 11 -4.87 -11.59 -3.65
N THR A 12 -4.78 -12.52 -2.72
CA THR A 12 -5.86 -13.48 -2.43
C THR A 12 -6.35 -13.30 -0.99
N PHE A 13 -7.25 -14.17 -0.54
CA PHE A 13 -7.66 -14.22 0.86
C PHE A 13 -6.53 -14.75 1.76
N ASP A 14 -5.77 -15.74 1.28
CA ASP A 14 -4.79 -16.49 2.08
C ASP A 14 -3.32 -16.13 1.77
N GLY A 15 -3.09 -15.13 0.94
CA GLY A 15 -1.73 -14.75 0.58
C GLY A 15 -1.61 -13.94 -0.70
N ILE A 16 -0.42 -14.04 -1.31
CA ILE A 16 -0.05 -13.33 -2.52
C ILE A 16 0.51 -14.34 -3.51
N SER A 17 0.03 -14.31 -4.74
CA SER A 17 0.60 -15.05 -5.87
C SER A 17 1.31 -14.09 -6.80
N CYS A 18 2.52 -14.46 -7.23
CA CYS A 18 3.27 -13.78 -8.26
C CYS A 18 3.43 -14.72 -9.46
N TYR A 19 2.98 -14.29 -10.63
CA TYR A 19 3.18 -15.00 -11.89
C TYR A 19 4.31 -14.36 -12.68
N LYS A 20 5.31 -15.18 -12.99
CA LYS A 20 6.52 -14.79 -13.69
C LYS A 20 6.98 -15.93 -14.59
N ASP A 21 7.30 -15.63 -15.85
CA ASP A 21 7.89 -16.58 -16.80
C ASP A 21 7.15 -17.93 -16.89
N GLY A 22 5.82 -17.89 -16.91
CA GLY A 22 5.01 -19.10 -17.00
C GLY A 22 4.73 -19.80 -15.67
N LYS A 23 5.23 -19.29 -14.54
CA LYS A 23 5.19 -19.96 -13.23
C LYS A 23 4.57 -19.09 -12.15
N PHE A 24 3.81 -19.72 -11.26
CA PHE A 24 3.32 -19.10 -10.03
C PHE A 24 4.26 -19.36 -8.86
N THR A 25 4.55 -18.32 -8.08
CA THR A 25 5.15 -18.39 -6.75
C THR A 25 4.15 -17.84 -5.75
N ASN A 26 3.90 -18.57 -4.66
CA ASN A 26 2.93 -18.17 -3.63
C ASN A 26 3.66 -17.78 -2.34
N TYR A 27 3.16 -16.75 -1.68
CA TYR A 27 3.61 -16.26 -0.39
C TYR A 27 2.43 -16.25 0.58
N ALA A 28 2.63 -16.79 1.78
CA ALA A 28 1.60 -16.97 2.81
C ALA A 28 2.19 -16.76 4.23
N GLU A 29 1.53 -17.32 5.25
CA GLU A 29 1.86 -17.12 6.68
C GLU A 29 3.29 -17.52 7.04
N ASP A 30 3.84 -18.56 6.42
CA ASP A 30 5.20 -19.04 6.64
C ASP A 30 6.27 -18.06 6.14
N GLN A 31 5.91 -17.11 5.26
CA GLN A 31 6.76 -15.97 4.90
C GLN A 31 6.39 -14.67 5.66
N GLY A 32 5.59 -14.78 6.73
CA GLY A 32 5.25 -13.67 7.63
C GLY A 32 4.04 -12.84 7.19
N LEU A 33 3.29 -13.29 6.17
CA LEU A 33 2.05 -12.63 5.76
C LEU A 33 0.91 -13.05 6.68
N LYS A 34 0.42 -12.11 7.48
CA LYS A 34 -0.75 -12.26 8.33
C LYS A 34 -1.83 -11.41 7.69
N GLY A 35 -2.77 -12.02 6.98
CA GLY A 35 -3.71 -11.27 6.17
C GLY A 35 -4.85 -12.15 5.67
N SER A 36 -6.06 -11.59 5.73
CA SER A 36 -7.29 -12.24 5.27
C SER A 36 -7.82 -11.65 3.95
N TRP A 37 -7.23 -10.55 3.45
CA TRP A 37 -7.57 -9.95 2.16
C TRP A 37 -6.50 -8.94 1.73
N PHE A 38 -5.83 -9.19 0.60
CA PHE A 38 -4.93 -8.23 -0.04
C PHE A 38 -5.67 -7.43 -1.13
N SER A 39 -6.04 -6.17 -0.83
CA SER A 39 -7.08 -5.41 -1.58
C SER A 39 -6.54 -4.45 -2.64
N SER A 40 -5.30 -3.99 -2.50
CA SER A 40 -4.67 -3.01 -3.38
C SER A 40 -3.19 -3.31 -3.48
N ILE A 41 -2.64 -3.26 -4.70
CA ILE A 41 -1.23 -3.56 -4.97
C ILE A 41 -0.65 -2.43 -5.83
N VAL A 42 0.49 -1.87 -5.43
CA VAL A 42 1.16 -0.78 -6.14
C VAL A 42 2.67 -0.99 -6.11
N GLU A 43 3.34 -0.74 -7.22
CA GLU A 43 4.80 -0.66 -7.28
C GLU A 43 5.27 0.78 -7.13
N ASP A 44 6.23 1.04 -6.24
CA ASP A 44 6.85 2.36 -6.06
C ASP A 44 7.92 2.69 -7.14
N ASN A 45 8.68 3.77 -6.95
CA ASN A 45 9.74 4.14 -7.89
C ASN A 45 11.02 3.33 -7.71
N SER A 46 11.23 2.75 -6.53
CA SER A 46 12.38 1.90 -6.19
C SER A 46 12.15 0.43 -6.56
N GLY A 47 10.96 0.09 -7.07
CA GLY A 47 10.59 -1.28 -7.45
C GLY A 47 10.05 -2.12 -6.29
N ASN A 48 9.76 -1.51 -5.13
CA ASN A 48 9.10 -2.25 -4.06
C ASN A 48 7.61 -2.41 -4.38
N ILE A 49 7.08 -3.59 -4.04
CA ILE A 49 5.66 -3.90 -4.21
C ILE A 49 4.96 -3.74 -2.87
N TRP A 50 3.97 -2.86 -2.85
CA TRP A 50 3.18 -2.51 -1.68
C TRP A 50 1.81 -3.15 -1.76
N PHE A 51 1.40 -3.81 -0.67
CA PHE A 51 0.14 -4.51 -0.56
C PHE A 51 -0.67 -3.96 0.62
N ALA A 52 -1.92 -3.59 0.34
CA ALA A 52 -2.90 -3.20 1.34
C ALA A 52 -3.57 -4.42 1.95
N THR A 53 -3.78 -4.41 3.27
CA THR A 53 -4.54 -5.47 3.96
C THR A 53 -5.73 -4.92 4.71
N ASN A 54 -6.74 -5.77 4.90
CA ASN A 54 -7.84 -5.50 5.81
C ASN A 54 -7.45 -5.88 7.25
N GLY A 55 -6.80 -4.97 7.97
CA GLY A 55 -6.60 -5.08 9.42
C GLY A 55 -5.18 -5.37 9.89
N ASN A 56 -4.25 -5.68 8.97
CA ASN A 56 -2.85 -5.99 9.30
C ASN A 56 -1.85 -4.97 8.73
N GLY A 57 -2.32 -3.79 8.31
CA GLY A 57 -1.49 -2.72 7.78
C GLY A 57 -1.02 -2.95 6.34
N LEU A 58 0.19 -2.49 6.05
CA LEU A 58 0.84 -2.63 4.75
C LEU A 58 1.86 -3.76 4.78
N TYR A 59 2.01 -4.43 3.63
CA TYR A 59 3.18 -5.24 3.34
C TYR A 59 3.98 -4.62 2.21
N CYS A 60 5.30 -4.56 2.38
CA CYS A 60 6.23 -4.07 1.38
C CYS A 60 7.19 -5.21 1.01
N TYR A 61 7.21 -5.60 -0.25
CA TYR A 61 8.15 -6.58 -0.81
C TYR A 61 9.26 -5.88 -1.59
N ASN A 62 10.50 -6.11 -1.20
CA ASN A 62 11.68 -5.49 -1.84
C ASN A 62 12.35 -6.38 -2.91
N GLY A 63 11.67 -7.42 -3.37
CA GLY A 63 12.25 -8.43 -4.25
C GLY A 63 12.90 -9.62 -3.53
N LYS A 64 13.00 -9.58 -2.19
CA LYS A 64 13.57 -10.67 -1.37
C LYS A 64 12.70 -11.01 -0.18
N THR A 65 12.31 -10.01 0.61
CA THR A 65 11.59 -10.21 1.87
C THR A 65 10.39 -9.28 1.97
N PHE A 66 9.41 -9.70 2.79
CA PHE A 66 8.29 -8.87 3.17
C PHE A 66 8.58 -8.13 4.46
N ARG A 67 8.24 -6.84 4.49
CA ARG A 67 8.18 -6.03 5.71
C ARG A 67 6.73 -5.67 5.99
N ASN A 68 6.26 -5.96 7.21
CA ASN A 68 4.96 -5.51 7.68
C ASN A 68 5.08 -4.14 8.36
N ILE A 69 4.16 -3.24 8.05
CA ILE A 69 4.09 -1.89 8.60
C ILE A 69 2.68 -1.70 9.13
N THR A 70 2.58 -1.28 10.39
CA THR A 70 1.33 -1.12 11.13
C THR A 70 1.29 0.25 11.82
N GLU A 71 0.25 0.51 12.59
CA GLU A 71 0.11 1.70 13.43
C GLU A 71 1.32 1.90 14.37
N SER A 72 1.92 0.82 14.89
CA SER A 72 3.11 0.93 15.75
C SER A 72 4.37 1.41 15.03
N GLN A 73 4.36 1.41 13.68
CA GLN A 73 5.43 1.95 12.84
C GLN A 73 5.02 3.24 12.11
N GLY A 74 3.93 3.89 12.54
CA GLY A 74 3.57 5.24 12.10
C GLY A 74 2.40 5.35 11.11
N LEU A 75 1.81 4.24 10.66
CA LEU A 75 0.54 4.31 9.91
C LEU A 75 -0.58 4.86 10.79
N VAL A 76 -1.54 5.56 10.19
CA VAL A 76 -2.70 6.08 10.94
C VAL A 76 -3.76 5.01 11.22
N GLY A 77 -3.78 3.92 10.46
CA GLY A 77 -4.70 2.80 10.67
C GLY A 77 -4.24 1.52 9.97
N ASN A 78 -4.54 0.37 10.57
CA ASN A 78 -4.17 -0.94 10.03
C ASN A 78 -5.13 -1.51 8.97
N THR A 79 -6.34 -0.96 8.85
CA THR A 79 -7.25 -1.32 7.74
C THR A 79 -6.98 -0.40 6.57
N ILE A 80 -6.40 -0.94 5.50
CA ILE A 80 -5.99 -0.18 4.33
C ILE A 80 -6.98 -0.41 3.19
N HIS A 81 -7.60 0.67 2.71
CA HIS A 81 -8.56 0.61 1.62
C HIS A 81 -7.92 0.79 0.25
N LYS A 82 -6.92 1.67 0.14
CA LYS A 82 -6.26 1.98 -1.13
C LYS A 82 -4.87 2.54 -0.93
N ILE A 83 -3.96 2.19 -1.84
CA ILE A 83 -2.63 2.82 -1.96
C ILE A 83 -2.63 3.58 -3.29
N LEU A 84 -2.14 4.82 -3.28
CA LEU A 84 -1.89 5.60 -4.47
C LEU A 84 -0.44 6.04 -4.50
N LYS A 85 0.27 5.68 -5.57
CA LYS A 85 1.56 6.29 -5.88
C LYS A 85 1.37 7.65 -6.55
N VAL A 86 2.06 8.67 -6.05
CA VAL A 86 2.14 10.00 -6.68
C VAL A 86 3.46 10.18 -7.43
N LYS A 87 3.57 11.25 -8.23
CA LYS A 87 4.62 11.40 -9.26
C LYS A 87 6.06 11.31 -8.75
N ASN A 88 6.33 11.72 -7.52
CA ASN A 88 7.67 11.65 -6.92
C ASN A 88 8.03 10.25 -6.37
N GLY A 89 7.11 9.28 -6.41
CA GLY A 89 7.30 7.94 -5.85
C GLY A 89 6.75 7.77 -4.44
N ASN A 90 6.28 8.86 -3.84
CA ASN A 90 5.66 8.86 -2.52
C ASN A 90 4.27 8.20 -2.60
N LEU A 91 3.77 7.78 -1.45
CA LEU A 91 2.52 7.03 -1.36
C LEU A 91 1.50 7.78 -0.52
N TRP A 92 0.28 7.87 -1.01
CA TRP A 92 -0.90 8.16 -0.21
C TRP A 92 -1.59 6.85 0.14
N ILE A 93 -1.84 6.64 1.43
CA ILE A 93 -2.42 5.41 1.96
C ILE A 93 -3.72 5.76 2.67
N GLY A 94 -4.83 5.40 2.04
CA GLY A 94 -6.17 5.57 2.61
C GLY A 94 -6.49 4.44 3.58
N THR A 95 -6.76 4.79 4.83
CA THR A 95 -7.07 3.84 5.91
C THR A 95 -8.46 4.09 6.50
N SER A 96 -8.94 3.19 7.36
CA SER A 96 -10.19 3.39 8.10
C SER A 96 -10.13 4.52 9.14
N LYS A 97 -8.94 4.98 9.53
CA LYS A 97 -8.72 6.01 10.56
C LYS A 97 -8.23 7.35 10.00
N GLY A 98 -8.08 7.48 8.68
CA GLY A 98 -7.54 8.67 8.02
C GLY A 98 -6.62 8.31 6.86
N VAL A 99 -5.74 9.23 6.50
CA VAL A 99 -4.80 9.07 5.40
C VAL A 99 -3.37 9.21 5.91
N SER A 100 -2.50 8.26 5.56
CA SER A 100 -1.04 8.39 5.75
C SER A 100 -0.37 8.78 4.44
N TYR A 101 0.54 9.73 4.48
CA TYR A 101 1.48 10.05 3.40
C TYR A 101 2.84 9.47 3.73
N TYR A 102 3.41 8.68 2.84
CA TYR A 102 4.76 8.13 2.97
C TYR A 102 5.70 8.78 1.96
N ASP A 103 6.73 9.45 2.46
CA ASP A 103 7.70 10.20 1.64
C ASP A 103 8.91 9.36 1.17
N GLY A 104 8.93 8.06 1.51
CA GLY A 104 10.07 7.17 1.28
C GLY A 104 10.87 6.88 2.56
N GLU A 105 10.70 7.69 3.61
CA GLU A 105 11.40 7.56 4.89
C GLU A 105 10.43 7.48 6.07
N SER A 106 9.44 8.37 6.09
CA SER A 106 8.55 8.62 7.23
C SER A 106 7.08 8.74 6.83
N PHE A 107 6.19 8.62 7.82
CA PHE A 107 4.74 8.81 7.64
C PHE A 107 4.28 10.14 8.22
N THR A 108 3.53 10.90 7.44
CA THR A 108 2.72 12.04 7.92
C THR A 108 1.24 11.67 7.86
N ASN A 109 0.51 11.86 8.96
CA ASN A 109 -0.86 11.39 9.11
C ASN A 109 -1.87 12.54 9.12
N TYR A 110 -2.97 12.37 8.37
CA TYR A 110 -4.05 13.34 8.24
C TYR A 110 -5.38 12.66 8.59
N THR A 111 -6.14 13.28 9.50
CA THR A 111 -7.44 12.78 9.97
C THR A 111 -8.53 13.83 9.76
N THR A 112 -9.78 13.47 10.03
CA THR A 112 -10.92 14.42 9.96
C THR A 112 -10.76 15.61 10.91
N ALA A 113 -9.97 15.47 11.98
CA ALA A 113 -9.64 16.57 12.89
C ALA A 113 -8.84 17.70 12.21
N GLN A 114 -8.18 17.44 11.07
CA GLN A 114 -7.46 18.44 10.27
C GLN A 114 -8.29 18.96 9.08
N GLY A 115 -9.61 18.79 9.09
CA GLY A 115 -10.51 19.32 8.04
C GLY A 115 -10.57 18.46 6.77
N LEU A 116 -10.02 17.25 6.79
CA LEU A 116 -10.14 16.31 5.68
C LEU A 116 -11.60 15.82 5.59
N LEU A 117 -12.29 16.15 4.50
CA LEU A 117 -13.59 15.56 4.23
C LEU A 117 -13.41 14.05 4.01
N VAL A 118 -14.22 13.29 4.76
CA VAL A 118 -14.28 11.83 4.80
C VAL A 118 -14.21 11.20 3.41
N ILE A 119 -13.35 10.17 3.32
CA ILE A 119 -13.32 9.09 2.33
C ILE A 119 -13.76 9.55 0.94
N LEU A 120 -12.80 9.96 0.11
CA LEU A 120 -13.05 10.02 -1.32
C LEU A 120 -12.17 9.02 -2.04
N LEU A 121 -12.87 8.04 -2.62
CA LEU A 121 -12.54 7.19 -3.76
C LEU A 121 -11.85 7.92 -4.95
N VAL A 122 -11.59 9.21 -4.83
CA VAL A 122 -11.09 10.11 -5.87
C VAL A 122 -9.92 10.91 -5.30
N VAL A 123 -8.78 10.25 -5.09
CA VAL A 123 -7.52 10.94 -5.34
C VAL A 123 -7.26 10.85 -6.84
N SER A 124 -8.13 11.51 -7.61
CA SER A 124 -7.82 11.95 -8.96
C SER A 124 -7.65 13.48 -8.92
N LEU A 125 -6.43 13.89 -9.29
CA LEU A 125 -6.01 15.18 -9.82
C LEU A 125 -6.16 16.51 -9.03
N LYS A 126 -6.88 16.62 -7.90
CA LYS A 126 -7.04 17.95 -7.24
C LYS A 126 -6.20 18.24 -5.99
N ILE A 127 -5.68 17.24 -5.28
CA ILE A 127 -4.94 17.49 -4.02
C ILE A 127 -3.49 17.94 -4.25
N GLU A 128 -2.84 17.52 -5.35
CA GLU A 128 -1.45 17.91 -5.65
C GLU A 128 -1.25 19.44 -5.76
N LYS A 129 -2.26 20.19 -6.22
CA LYS A 129 -2.17 21.65 -6.39
C LYS A 129 -2.47 22.46 -5.12
N ALA A 130 -3.13 21.86 -4.12
CA ALA A 130 -3.57 22.59 -2.92
C ALA A 130 -2.57 22.51 -1.76
N ILE A 131 -1.70 21.50 -1.75
CA ILE A 131 -0.72 21.27 -0.67
C ILE A 131 0.70 21.73 -1.07
N PHE A 132 1.00 21.74 -2.37
CA PHE A 132 2.33 22.08 -2.91
C PHE A 132 2.31 23.28 -3.88
N GLY A 133 1.22 24.06 -3.88
CA GLY A 133 1.09 25.32 -4.63
C GLY A 133 1.33 26.52 -3.73
#